data_AF-A0A7V1WCC1-F1
#
_entry.id   AF-A0A7V1WCC1-F1
#
_cell.length_a   1.000
_cell.length_b   1.000
_cell.length_c   1.000
_cell.angle_alpha   90.00
_cell.angle_beta   90.00
_cell.angle_gamma   90.00
#
_symmetry.space_group_name_H-M   'P 1'
#
loop_
_entity.id
_entity.type
_entity.pdbx_description
1 polymer ?
#
loop_
_entity_poly.entity_id
_entity_poly.type
_entity_poly.pdbx_seq_one_letter_code
_entity_poly.pdbx_strand_id
1 'polypeptide(L)'
;VNHPRNEWLFSEQWGVDQAVSIPNLMAALVEEAVTVGDLVRLLRLEQGRIALVEMTIPEGSPNAGRPLYELRLPVDTAIVAVLREGHVVIPQPETVLAAGDEVLALSSAEAEPALRLAVVGEGMPGGTPAAEQGGTGAI
;
A
#
# COMPACT_ATOMS: atom_id res chain seq x y z
N VAL A 1 6.90 29.56 3.75
CA VAL A 1 7.80 30.64 3.28
C VAL A 1 8.17 30.33 1.84
N ASN A 2 7.91 31.25 0.90
CA ASN A 2 7.97 30.97 -0.55
C ASN A 2 9.32 31.30 -1.21
N HIS A 3 10.37 31.58 -0.44
CA HIS A 3 11.74 31.71 -0.98
C HIS A 3 12.80 31.40 0.09
N PRO A 4 13.86 30.63 -0.24
CA PRO A 4 14.89 30.15 0.70
C PRO A 4 15.89 31.23 1.17
N ARG A 5 15.76 32.49 0.70
CA ARG A 5 16.67 33.59 1.08
C ARG A 5 16.22 34.38 2.33
N ASN A 6 15.04 34.09 2.88
CA ASN A 6 14.46 34.83 4.01
C ASN A 6 14.51 34.07 5.34
N GLU A 7 15.29 32.98 5.43
CA GLU A 7 15.43 32.18 6.66
C GLU A 7 16.02 32.97 7.83
N TRP A 8 16.78 34.03 7.56
CA TRP A 8 17.46 34.84 8.59
C TRP A 8 16.52 35.70 9.47
N LEU A 9 15.23 35.82 9.12
CA LEU A 9 14.23 36.57 9.91
C LEU A 9 13.55 35.73 11.02
N PHE A 10 13.82 34.44 11.11
CA PHE A 10 13.19 33.53 12.08
C PHE A 10 14.24 32.89 12.99
N SER A 11 14.86 33.71 13.86
CA SER A 11 15.71 33.25 14.96
C SER A 11 14.97 33.39 16.31
N GLU A 12 15.42 32.64 17.33
CA GLU A 12 14.78 32.34 18.63
C GLU A 12 14.25 33.52 19.48
N GLN A 13 14.39 34.78 19.06
CA GLN A 13 13.94 35.94 19.83
C GLN A 13 12.41 36.15 19.87
N TRP A 14 11.61 35.34 19.17
CA TRP A 14 10.16 35.53 19.03
C TRP A 14 9.29 34.29 19.32
N GLY A 15 9.79 33.27 20.05
CA GLY A 15 8.93 32.26 20.66
C GLY A 15 8.02 31.47 19.69
N VAL A 16 8.59 30.97 18.59
CA VAL A 16 7.88 30.10 17.63
C VAL A 16 8.64 28.79 17.50
N ASP A 17 8.15 27.74 18.18
CA ASP A 17 8.85 26.47 18.37
C ASP A 17 8.86 25.49 17.16
N GLN A 18 8.30 25.82 15.99
CA GLN A 18 8.57 25.04 14.78
C GLN A 18 8.21 25.80 13.50
N ALA A 19 9.19 26.01 12.63
CA ALA A 19 8.92 26.44 11.25
C ALA A 19 8.25 25.29 10.49
N VAL A 20 6.91 25.28 10.42
CA VAL A 20 6.19 24.30 9.60
C VAL A 20 6.25 24.75 8.14
N SER A 21 7.10 24.06 7.36
CA SER A 21 7.12 24.24 5.91
C SER A 21 5.87 23.58 5.32
N ILE A 22 4.86 24.40 4.98
CA ILE A 22 3.69 23.96 4.20
C ILE A 22 4.11 23.15 2.95
N PRO A 23 5.17 23.52 2.20
CA PRO A 23 5.71 22.68 1.13
C PRO A 23 6.12 21.27 1.58
N ASN A 24 6.76 21.13 2.73
CA ASN A 24 7.17 19.82 3.25
C ASN A 24 5.95 19.02 3.75
N LEU A 25 4.94 19.70 4.28
CA LEU A 25 3.69 19.08 4.71
C LEU A 25 2.86 18.62 3.50
N MET A 26 2.83 19.40 2.42
CA MET A 26 2.25 19.00 1.14
C MET A 26 3.00 17.84 0.49
N ALA A 27 4.33 17.83 0.55
CA ALA A 27 5.15 16.72 0.08
C ALA A 27 4.85 15.43 0.86
N ALA A 28 4.75 15.52 2.20
CA ALA A 28 4.37 14.38 3.03
C ALA A 28 2.97 13.83 2.68
N LEU A 29 1.99 14.70 2.40
CA LEU A 29 0.65 14.29 1.97
C LEU A 29 0.63 13.63 0.59
N VAL A 30 1.53 14.01 -0.32
CA VAL A 30 1.69 13.39 -1.64
C VAL A 30 2.46 12.07 -1.55
N GLU A 31 3.45 11.98 -0.66
CA GLU A 31 4.13 10.71 -0.35
C GLU A 31 3.18 9.67 0.29
N GLU A 32 2.08 10.12 0.88
CA GLU A 32 1.01 9.26 1.42
C GLU A 32 0.00 8.78 0.34
N ALA A 33 0.23 9.07 -0.95
CA ALA A 33 -0.47 8.43 -2.05
C ALA A 33 0.03 6.98 -2.18
N VAL A 34 -0.56 6.07 -1.39
CA VAL A 34 -0.25 4.64 -1.33
C VAL A 34 -0.27 4.04 -2.76
N THR A 35 0.85 3.46 -3.18
CA THR A 35 0.91 2.71 -4.44
C THR A 35 0.09 1.43 -4.29
N VAL A 36 -0.75 1.12 -5.27
CA VAL A 36 -1.47 -0.17 -5.30
C VAL A 36 -0.44 -1.30 -5.38
N GLY A 37 -0.53 -2.26 -4.46
CA GLY A 37 0.43 -3.37 -4.34
C GLY A 37 1.58 -3.11 -3.34
N ASP A 38 1.60 -1.95 -2.70
CA ASP A 38 2.42 -1.74 -1.51
C ASP A 38 1.80 -2.43 -0.29
N LEU A 39 2.68 -2.78 0.65
CA LEU A 39 2.29 -3.34 1.94
C LEU A 39 2.16 -2.19 2.94
N VAL A 40 0.95 -1.99 3.46
CA VAL A 40 0.62 -0.97 4.45
C VAL A 40 0.57 -1.59 5.83
N ARG A 41 1.22 -0.98 6.81
CA ARG A 41 1.21 -1.47 8.19
C ARG A 41 0.11 -0.78 9.00
N LEU A 42 -0.90 -1.53 9.42
CA LEU A 42 -2.04 -1.01 10.16
C LEU A 42 -1.74 -0.88 11.66
N LEU A 43 -1.15 -1.92 12.26
CA LEU A 43 -0.81 -1.92 13.68
C LEU A 43 0.34 -2.88 14.00
N ARG A 44 0.99 -2.64 15.14
CA ARG A 44 2.05 -3.50 15.69
C ARG A 44 1.52 -4.22 16.93
N LEU A 45 1.83 -5.51 17.01
CA LEU A 45 1.46 -6.47 18.06
C LEU A 45 2.73 -6.97 18.75
N GLU A 46 2.60 -7.66 19.89
CA GLU A 46 3.71 -8.39 20.51
C GLU A 46 5.00 -7.57 20.69
N GLN A 47 4.88 -6.36 21.26
CA GLN A 47 5.99 -5.42 21.47
C GLN A 47 6.73 -5.04 20.17
N GLY A 48 6.04 -5.12 19.03
CA GLY A 48 6.58 -4.75 17.71
C GLY A 48 7.12 -5.92 16.89
N ARG A 49 7.08 -7.16 17.40
CA ARG A 49 7.57 -8.34 16.70
C ARG A 49 6.65 -8.82 15.57
N ILE A 50 5.35 -8.59 15.72
CA ILE A 50 4.34 -8.94 14.72
C ILE A 50 3.60 -7.66 14.32
N ALA A 51 3.19 -7.57 13.07
CA ALA A 51 2.36 -6.50 12.55
C ALA A 51 1.14 -7.08 11.83
N LEU A 52 0.02 -6.37 11.93
CA LEU A 52 -1.10 -6.53 11.00
C LEU A 52 -0.83 -5.60 9.83
N VAL A 53 -0.76 -6.19 8.65
CA VAL A 53 -0.45 -5.54 7.39
C VAL A 53 -1.56 -5.77 6.39
N GLU A 54 -1.70 -4.84 5.47
CA GLU A 54 -2.68 -4.84 4.40
C GLU A 54 -1.95 -4.70 3.06
N MET A 55 -2.44 -5.39 2.04
CA MET A 55 -1.94 -5.24 0.67
C MET A 55 -3.07 -5.40 -0.33
N THR A 56 -3.12 -4.50 -1.30
CA THR A 56 -4.09 -4.56 -2.40
C THR A 56 -3.50 -5.37 -3.55
N ILE A 57 -4.29 -6.29 -4.13
CA ILE A 57 -3.90 -7.01 -5.33
C ILE A 57 -4.06 -6.08 -6.55
N PRO A 58 -2.97 -5.65 -7.22
CA PRO A 58 -3.06 -4.76 -8.36
C PRO A 58 -3.67 -5.45 -9.58
N GLU A 59 -4.24 -4.64 -10.47
CA GLU A 59 -4.59 -5.09 -11.82
C GLU A 59 -3.35 -5.61 -12.54
N GLY A 60 -3.41 -6.85 -13.05
CA GLY A 60 -2.27 -7.51 -13.70
C GLY A 60 -1.35 -8.28 -12.74
N SER A 61 -1.68 -8.38 -11.45
CA SER A 61 -0.98 -9.30 -10.54
C SER A 61 -1.01 -10.74 -11.09
N PRO A 62 0.13 -11.46 -11.09
CA PRO A 62 0.15 -12.86 -11.49
C PRO A 62 -0.61 -13.78 -10.51
N ASN A 63 -0.96 -13.29 -9.32
CA ASN A 63 -1.72 -14.02 -8.32
C ASN A 63 -3.22 -13.73 -8.37
N ALA A 64 -3.66 -12.75 -9.16
CA ALA A 64 -5.07 -12.60 -9.48
C ALA A 64 -5.55 -13.83 -10.26
N GLY A 65 -6.65 -14.44 -9.80
CA GLY A 65 -7.21 -15.68 -10.33
C GLY A 65 -6.61 -16.96 -9.75
N ARG A 66 -5.68 -16.87 -8.78
CA ARG A 66 -5.06 -18.04 -8.14
C ARG A 66 -5.65 -18.30 -6.74
N PRO A 67 -5.81 -19.57 -6.35
CA PRO A 67 -6.26 -19.93 -5.01
C PRO A 67 -5.14 -19.73 -3.97
N LEU A 68 -5.51 -19.42 -2.73
CA LEU A 68 -4.56 -19.15 -1.64
C LEU A 68 -3.58 -20.31 -1.39
N TYR A 69 -4.00 -21.57 -1.57
CA TYR A 69 -3.12 -22.73 -1.35
C TYR A 69 -1.91 -22.77 -2.29
N GLU A 70 -1.94 -22.06 -3.43
CA GLU A 70 -0.82 -21.99 -4.35
C GLU A 70 0.21 -20.92 -3.97
N LEU A 71 -0.12 -20.04 -3.03
CA LEU A 71 0.78 -19.00 -2.56
C LEU A 71 1.81 -19.62 -1.62
N ARG A 72 3.09 -19.38 -1.92
CA ARG A 72 4.19 -19.76 -1.03
C ARG A 72 4.43 -18.66 -0.01
N LEU A 73 3.63 -18.67 1.05
CA LEU A 73 3.78 -17.72 2.14
C LEU A 73 5.08 -17.97 2.92
N PRO A 74 5.81 -16.92 3.33
CA PRO A 74 6.98 -17.06 4.18
C PRO A 74 6.60 -17.54 5.58
N VAL A 75 7.59 -18.07 6.30
CA VAL A 75 7.43 -18.45 7.71
C VAL A 75 7.05 -17.21 8.54
N ASP A 76 6.31 -17.43 9.63
CA ASP A 76 5.82 -16.39 10.54
C ASP A 76 4.87 -15.38 9.87
N THR A 77 4.09 -15.84 8.90
CA THR A 77 3.00 -15.06 8.28
C THR A 77 1.69 -15.84 8.24
N ALA A 78 0.58 -15.10 8.28
CA ALA A 78 -0.76 -15.67 8.18
C ALA A 78 -1.72 -14.66 7.54
N ILE A 79 -2.41 -15.07 6.47
CA ILE A 79 -3.52 -14.30 5.91
C ILE A 79 -4.72 -14.47 6.85
N VAL A 80 -5.31 -13.36 7.28
CA VAL A 80 -6.41 -13.35 8.28
C VAL A 80 -7.75 -12.98 7.67
N ALA A 81 -7.78 -12.16 6.62
CA ALA A 81 -8.99 -11.74 5.94
C ALA A 81 -8.67 -11.32 4.50
N VAL A 82 -9.66 -11.45 3.62
CA VAL A 82 -9.67 -10.79 2.31
C VAL A 82 -10.91 -9.88 2.29
N LEU A 83 -10.74 -8.59 2.01
CA LEU A 83 -11.87 -7.69 1.78
C LEU A 83 -12.09 -7.59 0.28
N ARG A 84 -13.33 -7.85 -0.13
CA ARG A 84 -13.77 -7.80 -1.52
C ARG A 84 -15.05 -7.00 -1.58
N GLU A 85 -15.02 -5.89 -2.31
CA GLU A 85 -16.19 -5.01 -2.52
C GLU A 85 -16.88 -4.61 -1.19
N GLY A 86 -16.07 -4.36 -0.14
CA GLY A 86 -16.57 -3.99 1.20
C GLY A 86 -17.07 -5.16 2.05
N HIS A 87 -16.95 -6.41 1.58
CA HIS A 87 -17.30 -7.61 2.34
C HIS A 87 -16.07 -8.36 2.81
N VAL A 88 -16.14 -8.90 4.03
CA VAL A 88 -15.09 -9.75 4.59
C VAL A 88 -15.28 -11.18 4.09
N VAL A 89 -14.25 -11.70 3.43
CA VAL A 89 -14.11 -13.10 3.05
C VAL A 89 -13.10 -13.75 3.99
N ILE A 90 -13.52 -14.83 4.64
CA ILE A 90 -12.62 -15.64 5.47
C ILE A 90 -11.72 -16.45 4.53
N PRO A 91 -10.38 -16.33 4.66
CA PRO A 91 -9.46 -17.02 3.78
C PRO A 91 -9.54 -18.53 4.00
N GLN A 92 -9.86 -19.25 2.93
CA GLN A 92 -9.80 -20.70 2.82
C GLN A 92 -8.74 -21.07 1.78
N PRO A 93 -8.16 -22.29 1.82
CA PRO A 93 -7.18 -22.73 0.82
C PRO A 93 -7.66 -22.48 -0.63
N GLU A 94 -8.93 -22.77 -0.90
CA GLU A 94 -9.63 -22.62 -2.18
C GLU A 94 -10.07 -21.19 -2.51
N THR A 95 -9.94 -20.22 -1.59
CA THR A 95 -10.28 -18.82 -1.86
C THR A 95 -9.40 -18.31 -3.00
N VAL A 96 -10.05 -17.94 -4.11
CA VAL A 96 -9.38 -17.37 -5.29
C VAL A 96 -9.22 -15.87 -5.11
N LEU A 97 -7.99 -15.38 -5.19
CA LEU A 97 -7.69 -13.95 -5.17
C LEU A 97 -8.18 -13.27 -6.45
N ALA A 98 -8.66 -12.04 -6.33
CA ALA A 98 -9.06 -11.19 -7.45
C ALA A 98 -8.28 -9.87 -7.41
N ALA A 99 -8.12 -9.23 -8.57
CA ALA A 99 -7.62 -7.86 -8.60
C ALA A 99 -8.57 -6.93 -7.82
N GLY A 100 -8.00 -5.99 -7.08
CA GLY A 100 -8.74 -5.12 -6.16
C GLY A 100 -9.04 -5.73 -4.79
N ASP A 101 -8.75 -7.02 -4.57
CA ASP A 101 -8.84 -7.58 -3.22
C ASP A 101 -7.86 -6.89 -2.27
N GLU A 102 -8.30 -6.58 -1.06
CA GLU A 102 -7.45 -6.13 0.04
C GLU A 102 -7.18 -7.31 0.95
N VAL A 103 -5.93 -7.77 0.98
CA VAL A 103 -5.49 -8.92 1.78
C VAL A 103 -4.92 -8.41 3.10
N LEU A 104 -5.55 -8.78 4.21
CA LEU A 104 -4.98 -8.56 5.54
C LEU A 104 -4.20 -9.79 5.99
N ALA A 105 -3.02 -9.54 6.55
CA ALA A 105 -2.15 -10.58 7.06
C ALA A 105 -1.43 -10.15 8.33
N LEU A 106 -1.08 -11.13 9.17
CA LEU A 106 -0.10 -10.99 10.23
C LEU A 106 1.29 -11.37 9.69
N SER A 107 2.31 -10.60 10.04
CA SER A 107 3.69 -10.85 9.63
C SER A 107 4.69 -10.35 10.66
N SER A 108 5.83 -11.03 10.78
CA SER A 108 7.03 -10.40 11.35
C SER A 108 7.58 -9.34 10.40
N ALA A 109 8.33 -8.36 10.93
CA ALA A 109 8.90 -7.28 10.12
C ALA A 109 9.89 -7.82 9.07
N GLU A 110 10.59 -8.91 9.39
CA GLU A 110 11.54 -9.58 8.51
C GLU A 110 10.86 -10.31 7.34
N ALA A 111 9.63 -10.81 7.55
CA ALA A 111 8.88 -11.55 6.54
C ALA A 111 8.04 -10.67 5.61
N GLU A 112 7.77 -9.41 5.98
CA GLU A 112 6.93 -8.48 5.20
C GLU A 112 7.32 -8.37 3.72
N PRO A 113 8.60 -8.20 3.34
CA PRO A 113 8.98 -8.10 1.93
C PRO A 113 8.68 -9.37 1.13
N ALA A 114 8.92 -10.54 1.75
CA ALA A 114 8.65 -11.83 1.13
C ALA A 114 7.14 -12.10 1.05
N LEU A 115 6.37 -11.68 2.06
CA LEU A 115 4.92 -11.79 2.08
C LEU A 115 4.28 -10.96 0.97
N ARG A 116 4.72 -9.70 0.81
CA ARG A 116 4.28 -8.84 -0.28
C ARG A 116 4.52 -9.50 -1.64
N LEU A 117 5.71 -10.02 -1.87
CA LEU A 117 6.04 -10.75 -3.11
C LEU A 117 5.19 -12.02 -3.29
N ALA A 118 4.94 -12.77 -2.22
CA ALA A 118 4.14 -13.99 -2.27
C ALA A 118 2.68 -13.72 -2.65
N VAL A 119 2.11 -12.61 -2.16
CA VAL A 119 0.69 -12.27 -2.35
C VAL A 119 0.46 -11.42 -3.60
N VAL A 120 1.23 -10.34 -3.80
CA VAL A 120 1.09 -9.42 -4.94
C VAL A 120 1.77 -9.97 -6.20
N GLY A 121 2.84 -10.77 -6.03
CA GLY A 121 3.68 -11.25 -7.14
C GLY A 121 4.70 -10.22 -7.63
N GLU A 122 5.57 -10.62 -8.54
CA GLU A 122 6.45 -9.71 -9.29
C GLU A 122 5.65 -9.02 -10.40
N GLY A 123 4.64 -8.23 -10.02
CA GLY A 123 3.90 -7.35 -10.93
C GLY A 123 4.50 -5.95 -10.93
N MET A 124 4.64 -5.34 -12.10
CA MET A 124 5.18 -3.98 -12.28
C MET A 124 4.28 -2.95 -11.53
N PRO A 125 4.84 -2.05 -10.70
CA PRO A 125 4.07 -0.94 -10.15
C PRO A 125 3.72 0.01 -11.31
N GLY A 126 2.47 -0.02 -11.75
CA GLY A 126 1.99 0.86 -12.83
C GLY A 126 1.03 0.17 -13.77
N GLY A 127 -0.21 -0.02 -13.31
CA GLY A 127 -1.33 -0.03 -14.25
C GLY A 127 -1.32 1.31 -14.98
N THR A 128 -0.93 1.31 -16.25
CA THR A 128 -1.18 2.44 -17.13
C THR A 128 -2.69 2.66 -17.12
N PRO A 129 -3.21 3.89 -16.88
CA PRO A 129 -4.65 4.12 -16.99
C PRO A 129 -5.07 3.70 -18.39
N ALA A 130 -6.08 2.83 -18.44
CA ALA A 130 -6.65 2.31 -19.68
C ALA A 130 -6.90 3.48 -20.63
N ALA A 131 -6.21 3.46 -21.77
CA ALA A 131 -6.40 4.42 -22.82
C ALA A 131 -7.88 4.45 -23.22
N GLU A 132 -8.50 5.63 -23.13
CA GLU A 132 -9.73 5.95 -23.86
C GLU A 132 -9.51 5.59 -25.34
N GLN A 133 -10.16 4.52 -25.79
CA GLN A 133 -10.32 4.20 -27.19
C GLN A 133 -11.78 3.87 -27.48
N GLY A 134 -12.41 4.75 -28.28
CA GLY A 134 -13.64 4.49 -29.03
C GLY A 134 -14.74 5.53 -28.75
N GLY A 135 -15.09 6.44 -29.66
CA GLY A 135 -14.66 6.55 -31.04
C GLY A 135 -15.28 7.76 -31.75
N THR A 136 -14.56 8.16 -32.79
CA THR A 136 -15.00 8.99 -33.90
C THR A 136 -16.26 8.40 -34.57
N GLY A 137 -17.34 9.18 -34.59
CA GLY A 137 -18.32 9.19 -35.68
C GLY A 137 -18.47 10.65 -36.10
N ALA A 138 -17.78 11.11 -37.15
CA ALA A 138 -18.25 11.02 -38.53
C ALA A 138 -19.71 11.49 -38.67
N ILE A 139 -19.89 12.81 -38.76
CA ILE A 139 -20.77 13.52 -39.71
C ILE A 139 -20.31 14.97 -39.82
#